data_AF-A0A1M3L1B3-F1
#
_entry.id   AF-A0A1M3L1B3-F1
#
_cell.length_a   1.000
_cell.length_b   1.000
_cell.length_c   1.000
_cell.angle_alpha   90.00
_cell.angle_beta   90.00
_cell.angle_gamma   90.00
#
_symmetry.space_group_name_H-M   'P 1'
#
loop_
_entity.id
_entity.type
_entity.pdbx_description
1 polymer ?
#
loop_
_entity_poly.entity_id
_entity_poly.type
_entity_poly.pdbx_seq_one_letter_code
_entity_poly.pdbx_strand_id
1 'polypeptide(L)'
;MVNGDRVTAGIMADVLEVSRRTVARDIDYLINVLHVPIAYDRRRNTYILDGQVPILFSLNPVVLESTTPASEEIEVTIAIDDDLARYFSVIAVHPTQRVSTHPNGEHTMQMRIRVDDTTVYWILGFGDRMRVIKPEYLRDRVLEMAQSILTEQSEQGGQA
;
A
#
# COMPACT_ATOMS: atom_id res chain seq x y z
N MET A 1 -13.97 -8.75 2.92
CA MET A 1 -12.95 -9.72 2.43
C MET A 1 -11.91 -10.10 3.50
N VAL A 2 -12.19 -9.94 4.81
CA VAL A 2 -11.15 -10.04 5.86
C VAL A 2 -11.46 -11.08 6.95
N ASN A 3 -12.73 -11.33 7.25
CA ASN A 3 -13.12 -12.14 8.41
C ASN A 3 -13.63 -13.56 8.07
N GLY A 4 -13.34 -14.06 6.86
CA GLY A 4 -13.86 -15.37 6.40
C GLY A 4 -15.34 -15.36 5.95
N ASP A 5 -15.99 -14.21 5.98
CA ASP A 5 -17.37 -14.05 5.52
C ASP A 5 -17.51 -14.23 4.00
N ARG A 6 -18.67 -14.74 3.58
CA ARG A 6 -19.02 -14.89 2.16
C ARG A 6 -19.20 -13.51 1.50
N VAL A 7 -18.47 -13.27 0.42
CA VAL A 7 -18.52 -12.02 -0.35
C VAL A 7 -18.97 -12.34 -1.78
N THR A 8 -20.15 -11.85 -2.16
CA THR A 8 -20.66 -11.95 -3.54
C THR A 8 -21.11 -10.58 -4.03
N ALA A 9 -21.27 -10.43 -5.35
CA ALA A 9 -21.77 -9.19 -5.93
C ALA A 9 -23.15 -8.80 -5.39
N GLY A 10 -23.98 -9.77 -5.02
CA GLY A 10 -25.27 -9.53 -4.37
C GLY A 10 -25.12 -8.97 -2.96
N ILE A 11 -24.30 -9.61 -2.13
CA ILE A 11 -24.08 -9.18 -0.73
C ILE A 11 -23.48 -7.77 -0.70
N MET A 12 -22.49 -7.50 -1.55
CA MET A 12 -21.87 -6.18 -1.61
C MET A 12 -22.82 -5.11 -2.16
N ALA A 13 -23.72 -5.47 -3.09
CA ALA A 13 -24.73 -4.54 -3.61
C ALA A 13 -25.68 -4.08 -2.49
N ASP A 14 -26.12 -5.01 -1.64
CA ASP A 14 -27.00 -4.70 -0.51
C ASP A 14 -26.26 -3.86 0.55
N VAL A 15 -25.02 -4.23 0.91
CA VAL A 15 -24.21 -3.53 1.91
C VAL A 15 -23.86 -2.10 1.49
N LEU A 16 -23.57 -1.90 0.22
CA LEU A 16 -23.17 -0.59 -0.32
C LEU A 16 -24.37 0.21 -0.86
N GLU A 17 -25.59 -0.34 -0.79
CA GLU A 17 -26.82 0.28 -1.32
C GLU A 17 -26.74 0.65 -2.82
N VAL A 18 -26.11 -0.22 -3.63
CA VAL A 18 -25.94 -0.04 -5.08
C VAL A 18 -26.50 -1.22 -5.88
N SER A 19 -26.54 -1.08 -7.21
CA SER A 19 -26.96 -2.18 -8.07
C SER A 19 -25.90 -3.29 -8.16
N ARG A 20 -26.34 -4.55 -8.33
CA ARG A 20 -25.44 -5.69 -8.63
C ARG A 20 -24.57 -5.45 -9.87
N ARG A 21 -25.07 -4.70 -10.85
CA ARG A 21 -24.33 -4.33 -12.07
C ARG A 21 -23.14 -3.41 -11.74
N THR A 22 -23.33 -2.47 -10.82
CA THR A 22 -22.27 -1.57 -10.35
C THR A 22 -21.16 -2.38 -9.70
N VAL A 23 -21.52 -3.26 -8.75
CA VAL A 23 -20.54 -4.13 -8.09
C VAL A 23 -19.82 -5.04 -9.09
N ALA A 24 -20.54 -5.63 -10.04
CA ALA A 24 -19.93 -6.49 -11.05
C ALA A 24 -18.92 -5.72 -11.93
N ARG A 25 -19.26 -4.48 -12.31
CA ARG A 25 -18.35 -3.60 -13.06
C ARG A 25 -17.11 -3.24 -12.24
N ASP A 26 -17.28 -2.95 -10.96
CA ASP A 26 -16.17 -2.59 -10.09
C ASP A 26 -15.25 -3.80 -9.84
N ILE A 27 -15.81 -5.00 -9.65
CA ILE A 27 -15.03 -6.24 -9.56
C ILE A 27 -14.24 -6.49 -10.85
N ASP A 28 -14.87 -6.30 -12.01
CA ASP A 28 -14.19 -6.44 -13.31
C ASP A 28 -13.03 -5.46 -13.45
N TYR A 29 -13.22 -4.21 -13.03
CA TYR A 29 -12.17 -3.20 -13.00
C TYR A 29 -11.03 -3.59 -12.03
N LEU A 30 -11.36 -4.08 -10.83
CA LEU A 30 -10.37 -4.55 -9.86
C LEU A 30 -9.52 -5.71 -10.43
N ILE A 31 -10.13 -6.67 -11.11
CA ILE A 31 -9.44 -7.83 -11.68
C ILE A 31 -8.63 -7.44 -12.92
N ASN A 32 -9.26 -6.78 -13.89
CA ASN A 32 -8.69 -6.66 -15.24
C ASN A 32 -7.87 -5.38 -15.44
N VAL A 33 -8.17 -4.30 -14.71
CA VAL A 33 -7.45 -3.02 -14.84
C VAL A 33 -6.43 -2.87 -13.74
N LEU A 34 -6.86 -3.12 -12.51
CA LEU A 34 -6.03 -2.97 -11.33
C LEU A 34 -5.22 -4.23 -10.99
N HIS A 35 -5.46 -5.33 -11.70
CA HIS A 35 -4.74 -6.60 -11.53
C HIS A 35 -4.73 -7.09 -10.08
N VAL A 36 -5.80 -6.81 -9.33
CA VAL A 36 -5.99 -7.33 -7.98
C VAL A 36 -6.26 -8.84 -8.13
N PRO A 37 -5.57 -9.70 -7.35
CA PRO A 37 -5.72 -11.16 -7.44
C PRO A 37 -7.02 -11.59 -6.75
N ILE A 38 -8.16 -11.23 -7.35
CA ILE A 38 -9.49 -11.64 -6.92
C ILE A 38 -9.95 -12.75 -7.85
N ALA A 39 -10.26 -13.91 -7.27
CA ALA A 39 -10.87 -15.01 -7.98
C ALA A 39 -12.23 -15.37 -7.40
N TYR A 40 -13.07 -15.97 -8.24
CA TYR A 40 -14.35 -16.52 -7.79
C TYR A 40 -14.20 -18.00 -7.42
N ASP A 41 -14.30 -18.31 -6.13
CA ASP A 41 -14.39 -19.69 -5.64
C ASP A 41 -15.81 -20.23 -5.87
N ARG A 42 -15.96 -21.08 -6.88
CA ARG A 42 -17.23 -21.73 -7.23
C ARG A 42 -17.73 -22.73 -6.17
N ARG A 43 -16.84 -23.34 -5.39
CA ARG A 43 -17.24 -24.31 -4.35
C ARG A 43 -17.87 -23.59 -3.17
N ARG A 44 -17.31 -22.44 -2.80
CA ARG A 44 -17.80 -21.60 -1.69
C ARG A 44 -18.79 -20.52 -2.14
N ASN A 45 -18.97 -20.37 -3.45
CA ASN A 45 -19.86 -19.40 -4.09
C ASN A 45 -19.55 -17.97 -3.63
N THR A 46 -18.26 -17.60 -3.65
CA THR A 46 -17.73 -16.35 -3.08
C THR A 46 -16.50 -15.85 -3.85
N TYR A 47 -16.25 -14.54 -3.82
CA TYR A 47 -14.96 -13.98 -4.22
C TYR A 47 -13.94 -14.16 -3.09
N ILE A 48 -12.70 -14.47 -3.47
CA ILE A 48 -11.54 -14.62 -2.58
C ILE A 48 -10.35 -13.83 -3.14
N LEU A 49 -9.40 -13.48 -2.28
CA LEU A 49 -8.06 -13.10 -2.72
C LEU A 49 -7.25 -14.38 -2.91
N ASP A 50 -6.74 -14.64 -4.11
CA ASP A 50 -5.98 -15.85 -4.45
C ASP A 50 -4.48 -15.60 -4.72
N GLY A 51 -4.02 -14.39 -4.43
CA GLY A 51 -2.62 -14.00 -4.56
C GLY A 51 -2.26 -12.80 -3.69
N GLN A 52 -1.00 -12.36 -3.78
CA GLN A 52 -0.54 -11.16 -3.10
C GLN A 52 -1.13 -9.92 -3.78
N VAL A 53 -1.88 -9.14 -3.00
CA VAL A 53 -2.44 -7.88 -3.45
C VAL A 53 -1.29 -6.91 -3.76
N PRO A 54 -1.26 -6.27 -4.95
CA PRO A 54 -0.25 -5.26 -5.26
C PRO A 54 -0.21 -4.20 -4.16
N ILE A 55 0.98 -3.77 -3.77
CA ILE A 55 1.21 -2.83 -2.66
C ILE A 55 0.35 -1.56 -2.79
N LEU A 56 0.04 -1.15 -4.02
CA LEU A 56 -0.86 -0.05 -4.34
C LEU A 56 -2.25 -0.15 -3.67
N PHE A 57 -2.76 -1.36 -3.44
CA PHE A 57 -4.07 -1.60 -2.81
C PHE A 57 -3.99 -2.05 -1.34
N SER A 58 -2.77 -2.29 -0.83
CA SER A 58 -2.55 -2.67 0.58
C SER A 58 -2.53 -1.46 1.53
N LEU A 59 -2.77 -0.25 1.01
CA LEU A 59 -2.67 1.02 1.73
C LEU A 59 -4.02 1.53 2.24
N ASN A 60 -4.83 0.61 2.76
CA ASN A 60 -5.83 0.91 3.76
C ASN A 60 -5.93 -0.32 4.69
N PRO A 61 -6.08 -0.15 6.02
CA PRO A 61 -5.58 -1.09 7.01
C PRO A 61 -6.53 -2.26 7.16
N VAL A 62 -6.33 -3.26 6.32
CA VAL A 62 -6.71 -4.62 6.63
C VAL A 62 -5.43 -5.36 6.94
N VAL A 63 -5.24 -5.59 8.24
CA VAL A 63 -4.13 -6.33 8.83
C VAL A 63 -4.02 -7.70 8.17
N LEU A 64 -3.03 -7.89 7.30
CA LEU A 64 -2.51 -9.21 6.97
C LEU A 64 -1.43 -9.51 8.01
N GLU A 65 -1.82 -10.22 9.06
CA GLU A 65 -0.92 -10.79 10.07
C GLU A 65 0.16 -11.61 9.36
N SER A 66 1.33 -11.00 9.18
CA SER A 66 2.51 -11.68 8.67
C SER A 66 3.27 -12.24 9.87
N THR A 67 3.22 -13.55 10.01
CA THR A 67 3.96 -14.36 10.97
C THR A 67 5.46 -14.28 10.70
N THR A 68 6.17 -13.39 11.40
CA THR A 68 7.65 -13.31 11.48
C THR A 68 7.99 -12.61 12.81
N PRO A 69 9.03 -13.03 13.57
CA PRO A 69 9.10 -12.76 15.02
C PRO A 69 9.22 -11.26 15.37
N ALA A 70 8.75 -10.96 16.58
CA ALA A 70 8.59 -9.64 17.20
C ALA A 70 9.70 -8.62 16.87
N SER A 71 9.47 -7.83 15.82
CA SER A 71 10.05 -6.48 15.74
C SER A 71 9.04 -5.52 16.34
N GLU A 72 9.49 -4.73 17.31
CA GLU A 72 8.66 -3.74 17.99
C GLU A 72 8.19 -2.67 16.99
N GLU A 73 6.95 -2.20 17.12
CA GLU A 73 6.49 -1.04 16.37
C GLU A 73 7.34 0.18 16.73
N ILE A 74 7.96 0.76 15.72
CA ILE A 74 8.78 1.96 15.88
C ILE A 74 8.10 3.17 15.26
N GLU A 75 8.48 4.36 15.71
CA GLU A 75 8.05 5.60 15.08
C GLU A 75 8.84 5.85 13.80
N VAL A 76 8.11 6.05 12.71
CA VAL A 76 8.62 6.41 11.39
C VAL A 76 8.19 7.83 11.09
N THR A 77 9.13 8.66 10.63
CA THR A 77 8.86 10.03 10.18
C THR A 77 9.32 10.17 8.74
N ILE A 78 8.40 10.59 7.87
CA ILE A 78 8.59 10.72 6.42
C ILE A 78 8.27 12.16 6.03
N ALA A 79 9.19 12.84 5.37
CA ALA A 79 8.90 14.11 4.71
C ALA A 79 8.12 13.83 3.41
N ILE A 80 7.08 14.61 3.17
CA ILE A 80 6.17 14.47 2.03
C ILE A 80 5.96 15.83 1.37
N ASP A 81 5.62 15.83 0.09
CA ASP A 81 5.23 17.05 -0.62
C ASP A 81 3.80 17.52 -0.28
N ASP A 82 3.43 18.69 -0.80
CA ASP A 82 2.14 19.36 -0.55
C ASP A 82 0.94 18.51 -1.00
N ASP A 83 1.07 17.81 -2.12
CA ASP A 83 -0.01 16.99 -2.68
C ASP A 83 -0.25 15.73 -1.84
N LEU A 84 0.82 15.07 -1.41
CA LEU A 84 0.76 13.96 -0.48
C LEU A 84 0.28 14.40 0.90
N ALA A 85 0.68 15.58 1.39
CA ALA A 85 0.18 16.12 2.65
C ALA A 85 -1.34 16.30 2.63
N ARG A 86 -1.88 16.83 1.54
CA ARG A 86 -3.33 16.97 1.33
C ARG A 86 -4.01 15.60 1.25
N TYR A 87 -3.43 14.66 0.50
CA TYR A 87 -3.97 13.31 0.34
C TYR A 87 -4.04 12.56 1.68
N PHE A 88 -2.93 12.50 2.42
CA PHE A 88 -2.85 11.78 3.69
C PHE A 88 -3.55 12.49 4.86
N SER A 89 -3.89 13.77 4.72
CA SER A 89 -4.78 14.44 5.68
C SER A 89 -6.23 13.95 5.59
N VAL A 90 -6.63 13.43 4.42
CA VAL A 90 -7.98 12.89 4.18
C VAL A 90 -8.00 11.38 4.34
N ILE A 91 -6.97 10.70 3.83
CA ILE A 91 -6.88 9.23 3.82
C ILE A 91 -5.77 8.79 4.76
N ALA A 92 -6.15 8.17 5.87
CA ALA A 92 -5.22 7.56 6.81
C ALA A 92 -4.84 6.15 6.37
N VAL A 93 -3.58 5.94 5.99
CA VAL A 93 -3.08 4.59 5.63
C VAL A 93 -2.70 3.77 6.87
N HIS A 94 -2.59 4.40 8.04
CA HIS A 94 -2.33 3.74 9.31
C HIS A 94 -3.08 4.42 10.47
N PRO A 95 -3.62 3.67 11.47
CA PRO A 95 -4.35 4.26 12.60
C PRO A 95 -3.55 5.27 13.43
N THR A 96 -2.23 5.12 13.50
CA THR A 96 -1.34 6.02 14.25
C THR A 96 -0.77 7.16 13.40
N GLN A 97 -1.22 7.28 12.14
CA GLN A 97 -0.76 8.31 11.21
C GLN A 97 -1.10 9.72 11.71
N ARG A 98 -0.12 10.61 11.62
CA ARG A 98 -0.29 12.05 11.84
C ARG A 98 0.46 12.81 10.76
N VAL A 99 -0.24 13.71 10.09
CA VAL A 99 0.36 14.64 9.12
C VAL A 99 0.53 15.99 9.80
N SER A 100 1.73 16.54 9.74
CA SER A 100 2.09 17.83 10.34
C SER A 100 2.67 18.75 9.27
N THR A 101 2.24 20.02 9.30
CA THR A 101 2.84 21.09 8.50
C THR A 101 3.74 21.92 9.39
N HIS A 102 5.00 22.08 9.00
CA HIS A 102 6.00 22.81 9.75
C HIS A 102 6.02 24.30 9.39
N PRO A 103 6.53 25.19 10.26
CA PRO A 103 6.59 26.63 9.98
C PRO A 103 7.36 27.03 8.72
N ASN A 104 8.27 26.17 8.25
CA ASN A 104 9.04 26.36 7.02
C ASN A 104 8.27 25.97 5.74
N GLY A 105 7.03 25.50 5.86
CA GLY A 105 6.22 25.00 4.75
C GLY A 105 6.44 23.54 4.41
N GLU A 106 7.37 22.83 5.06
CA GLU A 106 7.56 21.40 4.84
C GLU A 106 6.47 20.58 5.53
N HIS A 107 6.15 19.42 4.96
CA HIS A 107 5.19 18.48 5.52
C HIS A 107 5.88 17.19 5.97
N THR A 108 5.45 16.67 7.11
CA THR A 108 5.87 15.34 7.58
C THR A 108 4.69 14.48 7.95
N MET A 109 4.76 13.21 7.58
CA MET A 109 3.89 12.16 8.06
C MET A 109 4.63 11.30 9.08
N GLN A 110 4.01 11.11 10.23
CA GLN A 110 4.48 10.27 11.31
C GLN A 110 3.53 9.10 11.53
N MET A 111 4.06 7.92 11.77
CA MET A 111 3.27 6.76 12.15
C MET A 111 4.11 5.76 12.95
N ARG A 112 3.46 4.98 13.79
CA ARG A 112 4.05 3.85 14.50
C ARG A 112 3.72 2.56 13.76
N ILE A 113 4.72 1.94 13.14
CA ILE A 113 4.56 0.72 12.33
C ILE A 113 5.72 -0.24 12.57
N ARG A 114 5.51 -1.50 12.18
CA ARG A 114 6.60 -2.43 11.93
C ARG A 114 7.23 -2.11 10.58
N VAL A 115 8.55 -2.05 10.53
CA VAL A 115 9.29 -1.80 9.28
C VAL A 115 9.74 -3.12 8.68
N ASP A 116 9.36 -3.37 7.44
CA ASP A 116 9.87 -4.45 6.60
C ASP A 116 10.06 -3.97 5.15
N ASP A 117 10.47 -4.86 4.25
CA ASP A 117 10.67 -4.52 2.84
C ASP A 117 9.37 -3.98 2.18
N THR A 118 8.18 -4.31 2.68
CA THR A 118 6.91 -3.73 2.19
C THR A 118 6.85 -2.24 2.45
N THR A 119 7.31 -1.78 3.62
CA THR A 119 7.44 -0.35 3.94
C THR A 119 8.37 0.34 2.95
N VAL A 120 9.48 -0.30 2.60
CA VAL A 120 10.48 0.22 1.65
C VAL A 120 9.87 0.36 0.26
N TYR A 121 9.25 -0.70 -0.26
CA TYR A 121 8.59 -0.68 -1.58
C TYR A 121 7.47 0.35 -1.64
N TRP A 122 6.71 0.52 -0.55
CA TRP A 122 5.68 1.53 -0.45
C TRP A 122 6.24 2.93 -0.63
N ILE A 123 7.30 3.28 0.12
CA ILE A 123 7.97 4.58 0.03
C ILE A 123 8.51 4.81 -1.38
N LEU A 124 9.20 3.82 -1.95
CA LEU A 124 9.74 3.89 -3.31
C LEU A 124 8.66 4.10 -4.37
N GLY A 125 7.45 3.55 -4.17
CA GLY A 125 6.31 3.72 -5.06
C GLY A 125 5.86 5.19 -5.23
N PHE A 126 6.20 6.07 -4.28
CA PHE A 126 5.94 7.51 -4.39
C PHE A 126 7.10 8.29 -5.02
N GLY A 127 8.25 7.66 -5.23
CA GLY A 127 9.45 8.28 -5.77
C GLY A 127 10.02 9.35 -4.84
N ASP A 128 10.47 10.45 -5.42
CA ASP A 128 11.11 11.58 -4.74
C ASP A 128 10.16 12.41 -3.86
N ARG A 129 8.85 12.19 -3.99
CA ARG A 129 7.80 12.86 -3.19
C ARG A 129 7.75 12.38 -1.74
N MET A 130 8.40 11.26 -1.41
CA MET A 130 8.55 10.77 -0.03
C MET A 130 10.03 10.61 0.32
N ARG A 131 10.42 11.14 1.48
CA ARG A 131 11.78 10.98 2.01
C ARG A 131 11.76 10.58 3.47
N VAL A 132 12.35 9.44 3.80
CA VAL A 132 12.46 8.97 5.18
C VAL A 132 13.41 9.88 5.97
N ILE A 133 12.91 10.44 7.06
CA ILE A 133 13.69 11.22 8.02
C ILE A 133 14.19 10.33 9.15
N LYS A 134 13.30 9.48 9.70
CA LYS A 134 13.61 8.49 10.74
C LYS A 134 12.78 7.21 10.58
N PRO A 135 13.31 6.05 10.99
CA PRO A 135 14.67 5.83 11.49
C PRO A 135 15.71 5.81 10.35
N GLU A 136 16.98 6.00 10.70
CA GLU A 136 18.09 6.03 9.73
C GLU A 136 18.20 4.72 8.96
N TYR A 137 18.01 3.56 9.61
CA TYR A 137 18.12 2.27 8.93
C TYR A 137 17.05 2.07 7.82
N LEU A 138 15.85 2.63 7.99
CA LEU A 138 14.81 2.57 6.96
C LEU A 138 15.18 3.48 5.78
N ARG A 139 15.68 4.68 6.07
CA ARG A 139 16.20 5.59 5.04
C ARG A 139 17.33 4.92 4.25
N ASP A 140 18.27 4.31 4.94
CA ASP A 140 19.43 3.67 4.31
C ASP A 140 19.00 2.48 3.44
N ARG A 141 18.00 1.70 3.88
CA ARG A 141 17.41 0.62 3.07
C ARG A 141 16.68 1.11 1.82
N VAL A 142 15.93 2.22 1.92
CA VAL A 142 15.28 2.86 0.76
C VAL A 142 16.33 3.36 -0.24
N LEU A 143 17.43 3.97 0.25
CA LEU A 143 18.53 4.44 -0.59
C LEU A 143 19.24 3.30 -1.31
N GLU A 144 19.57 2.22 -0.60
CA GLU A 144 20.21 1.02 -1.16
C GLU A 144 19.39 0.46 -2.34
N MET A 145 18.08 0.30 -2.13
CA MET A 145 17.18 -0.25 -3.14
C MET A 145 16.93 0.72 -4.30
N ALA A 146 16.89 2.03 -4.06
CA ALA A 146 16.82 3.01 -5.14
C ALA A 146 18.09 2.99 -6.01
N GLN A 147 19.27 2.78 -5.40
CA GLN A 147 20.55 2.71 -6.10
C GLN A 147 20.71 1.41 -6.89
N SER A 148 20.18 0.28 -6.41
CA SER A 148 20.25 -0.99 -7.15
C SER A 148 19.53 -0.91 -8.50
N ILE A 149 18.42 -0.15 -8.57
CA ILE A 149 17.68 0.12 -9.81
C ILE A 149 18.58 0.77 -10.87
N LEU A 150 19.47 1.68 -10.46
CA LEU A 150 20.40 2.37 -11.37
C LEU A 150 21.55 1.46 -11.80
N THR A 151 21.94 0.51 -10.95
CA THR A 151 23.15 -0.30 -11.15
C THR A 151 22.93 -1.38 -12.21
N GLU A 152 21.76 -2.05 -12.21
CA GLU A 152 21.42 -3.12 -13.18
C GLU A 152 21.24 -2.62 -14.63
N GLN A 153 20.99 -1.33 -14.82
CA GLN A 153 20.83 -0.72 -16.15
C GLN A 153 22.18 -0.50 -16.87
N SER A 154 23.30 -0.60 -16.15
CA SER A 154 24.65 -0.32 -16.67
C SER A 154 25.25 -1.48 -17.48
N GLU A 155 24.74 -2.70 -17.31
CA GLU A 155 25.32 -3.91 -17.93
C GLU A 155 24.61 -4.35 -19.22
N GLN A 156 23.44 -3.79 -19.55
CA GLN A 156 22.64 -4.22 -20.71
C GLN A 156 22.71 -3.28 -21.93
N GLY A 157 23.44 -2.15 -21.84
CA GLY A 157 23.61 -1.20 -22.95
C GLY A 157 24.77 -1.50 -23.92
N GLY A 158 25.43 -2.66 -23.79
CA GLY A 158 26.70 -2.97 -24.46
C GLY A 158 26.70 -4.13 -25.45
N GLN A 159 25.55 -4.63 -25.89
CA GLN A 159 25.47 -5.64 -26.96
C GLN A 159 24.20 -5.49 -27.81
N ALA A 160 24.31 -4.78 -28.94
CA ALA A 160 23.79 -5.11 -30.28
C ALA A 160 23.74 -3.87 -31.17
#